data_AF-A0A8S3KBJ3-F1
#
_entry.id   AF-A0A8S3KBJ3-F1
#
_cell.length_a   1.000
_cell.length_b   1.000
_cell.length_c   1.000
_cell.angle_alpha   90.00
_cell.angle_beta   90.00
_cell.angle_gamma   90.00
#
_symmetry.space_group_name_H-M   'P 1'
#
loop_
_entity.id
_entity.type
_entity.pdbx_description
1 polymer ?
#
loop_
_entity_poly.entity_id
_entity_poly.type
_entity_poly.pdbx_seq_one_letter_code
_entity_poly.pdbx_strand_id
1 'polypeptide(L)'
;MHFARSLCILGGRNVYEFVRLNLPGAIPSMPTLSESLGKAGARIEEGEFRYNELHDHQKSCGYDIAVYSEDATAVIKKVTYNAATNTFTGFSLPLERGIPV
;
A
#
# COMPACT_ATOMS: atom_id res chain seq x y z
N MET A 1 -1.07 -11.65 -13.96
CA MET A 1 -0.57 -10.75 -12.89
C MET A 1 -1.67 -10.31 -11.92
N HIS A 2 -2.84 -9.85 -12.37
CA HIS A 2 -3.92 -9.40 -11.47
C HIS A 2 -4.34 -10.46 -10.44
N PHE A 3 -4.56 -11.70 -10.86
CA PHE A 3 -4.89 -12.81 -9.95
C PHE A 3 -3.85 -12.99 -8.82
N ALA A 4 -2.56 -12.97 -9.15
CA ALA A 4 -1.49 -13.12 -8.18
C ALA A 4 -1.45 -11.96 -7.15
N ARG A 5 -1.72 -10.73 -7.61
CA ARG A 5 -1.84 -9.56 -6.72
C ARG A 5 -3.04 -9.71 -5.79
N SER A 6 -4.21 -10.04 -6.33
CA SER A 6 -5.43 -10.24 -5.54
C SER A 6 -5.26 -11.37 -4.51
N LEU A 7 -4.65 -12.48 -4.90
CA LEU A 7 -4.36 -13.60 -3.99
C LEU A 7 -3.45 -13.17 -2.84
N CYS A 8 -2.38 -12.42 -3.12
CA CYS A 8 -1.46 -11.94 -2.09
C CYS A 8 -2.08 -10.87 -1.18
N ILE A 9 -2.92 -9.99 -1.72
CA ILE A 9 -3.59 -8.93 -0.95
C ILE A 9 -4.69 -9.53 -0.04
N LEU A 10 -5.54 -10.39 -0.60
CA LEU A 10 -6.71 -10.94 0.11
C LEU A 10 -6.35 -12.15 0.97
N GLY A 11 -5.50 -13.06 0.46
CA GLY A 11 -5.07 -14.25 1.19
C GLY A 11 -3.86 -14.02 2.08
N GLY A 12 -3.14 -12.91 1.90
CA GLY A 12 -1.91 -12.62 2.60
C GLY A 12 -0.70 -13.43 2.10
N ARG A 13 0.48 -13.06 2.61
CA ARG A 13 1.76 -13.60 2.15
C ARG A 13 1.88 -15.12 2.35
N ASN A 14 1.41 -15.64 3.48
CA ASN A 14 1.55 -17.06 3.81
C ASN A 14 0.73 -17.94 2.87
N VAL A 15 -0.51 -17.54 2.57
CA VAL A 15 -1.36 -18.25 1.61
C VAL A 15 -0.76 -18.18 0.21
N TYR A 16 -0.26 -17.02 -0.19
CA TYR A 16 0.38 -16.85 -1.49
C TYR A 16 1.59 -17.78 -1.67
N GLU A 17 2.50 -17.83 -0.69
CA GLU A 17 3.66 -18.72 -0.72
C GLU A 17 3.27 -20.20 -0.67
N PHE A 18 2.26 -20.56 0.12
CA PHE A 18 1.73 -21.92 0.14
C PHE A 18 1.27 -22.35 -1.25
N VAL A 19 0.47 -21.54 -1.94
CA VAL A 19 0.02 -21.84 -3.32
C VAL A 19 1.21 -21.92 -4.27
N ARG A 20 2.18 -21.00 -4.16
CA ARG A 20 3.36 -20.95 -5.03
C ARG A 20 4.21 -22.22 -4.92
N LEU A 21 4.39 -22.75 -3.71
CA LEU A 21 5.16 -23.96 -3.46
C LEU A 21 4.44 -25.21 -3.95
N ASN A 22 3.11 -25.26 -3.84
CA ASN A 22 2.32 -26.40 -4.28
C ASN A 22 1.99 -26.39 -5.79
N LEU A 23 2.11 -25.23 -6.46
CA LEU A 23 1.89 -25.07 -7.90
C LEU A 23 3.09 -24.38 -8.56
N PRO A 24 4.21 -25.09 -8.78
CA PRO A 24 5.43 -24.52 -9.34
C PRO A 24 5.18 -23.92 -10.73
N GLY A 25 5.56 -22.67 -10.93
CA GLY A 25 5.41 -21.96 -12.22
C GLY A 25 4.02 -21.39 -12.51
N ALA A 26 3.00 -21.68 -11.69
CA ALA A 26 1.66 -21.15 -11.90
C ALA A 26 1.53 -19.66 -11.54
N ILE A 27 2.28 -19.20 -10.53
CA ILE A 27 2.25 -17.82 -10.05
C ILE A 27 3.68 -17.25 -9.89
N PRO A 28 3.86 -15.93 -10.06
CA PRO A 28 5.17 -15.29 -10.04
C PRO A 28 5.83 -15.32 -8.67
N SER A 29 7.15 -15.15 -8.66
CA SER A 29 7.93 -15.04 -7.42
C SER A 29 7.53 -13.81 -6.60
N MET A 30 7.73 -13.86 -5.28
CA MET A 30 7.45 -12.72 -4.40
C MET A 30 8.21 -11.44 -4.79
N PRO A 31 9.52 -11.46 -5.13
CA PRO A 31 10.21 -10.26 -5.61
C PRO A 31 9.54 -9.65 -6.84
N THR A 32 9.18 -10.48 -7.83
CA THR A 32 8.48 -10.04 -9.04
C THR A 32 7.12 -9.43 -8.72
N LEU A 33 6.39 -10.03 -7.76
CA LEU A 33 5.11 -9.52 -7.31
C LEU A 33 5.26 -8.17 -6.58
N SER A 34 6.22 -8.05 -5.68
CA SER A 34 6.51 -6.82 -4.93
C SER A 34 6.91 -5.67 -5.86
N GLU A 35 7.76 -5.92 -6.84
CA GLU A 35 8.12 -4.92 -7.86
C GLU A 35 6.88 -4.50 -8.66
N SER A 36 6.09 -5.48 -9.08
CA SER A 36 4.83 -5.26 -9.79
C SER A 36 3.82 -4.47 -8.96
N LEU A 37 3.74 -4.68 -7.64
CA LEU A 37 2.87 -3.93 -6.73
C LEU A 37 3.37 -2.50 -6.53
N GLY A 38 4.69 -2.32 -6.38
CA GLY A 38 5.31 -1.00 -6.30
C GLY A 38 5.06 -0.14 -7.54
N LYS A 39 5.10 -0.75 -8.74
CA LYS A 39 4.80 -0.06 -10.02
C LYS A 39 3.32 0.26 -10.23
N ALA A 40 2.41 -0.46 -9.57
CA ALA A 40 0.97 -0.35 -9.82
C ALA A 40 0.30 0.87 -9.15
N GLY A 41 1.05 1.77 -8.52
CA GLY A 41 0.52 3.01 -7.95
C GLY A 41 0.32 2.99 -6.43
N ALA A 42 1.11 2.21 -5.68
CA ALA A 42 1.03 2.13 -4.22
C ALA A 42 1.90 3.18 -3.49
N ARG A 43 2.10 4.36 -4.07
CA ARG A 43 2.57 5.52 -3.32
C ARG A 43 1.41 6.47 -3.15
N ILE A 44 0.55 6.15 -2.20
CA ILE A 44 -0.31 7.17 -1.60
C ILE A 44 0.66 8.06 -0.82
N GLU A 45 0.77 9.33 -1.21
CA GLU A 45 1.53 10.29 -0.43
C GLU A 45 0.76 10.66 0.84
N GLU A 46 1.48 11.00 1.90
CA GLU A 46 0.85 11.42 3.15
C GLU A 46 0.02 12.68 2.92
N GLY A 47 -1.26 12.65 3.32
CA GLY A 47 -2.21 13.74 3.06
C GLY A 47 -2.86 13.72 1.68
N GLU A 48 -2.52 12.76 0.81
CA GLU A 48 -3.17 12.61 -0.48
C GLU A 48 -4.39 11.67 -0.39
N PHE A 49 -5.54 12.16 -0.85
CA PHE A 49 -6.76 11.36 -0.96
C PHE A 49 -7.19 11.24 -2.42
N ARG A 50 -7.24 10.00 -2.92
CA ARG A 50 -7.63 9.65 -4.30
C ARG A 50 -9.14 9.69 -4.49
N TYR A 51 -9.71 10.90 -4.34
CA TYR A 51 -11.15 11.13 -4.39
C TYR A 51 -11.75 10.75 -5.74
N ASN A 52 -11.09 11.08 -6.84
CA ASN A 52 -11.62 10.86 -8.18
C ASN A 52 -11.82 9.36 -8.46
N GLU A 53 -10.83 8.54 -8.09
CA GLU A 53 -10.90 7.10 -8.28
C GLU A 53 -11.94 6.44 -7.37
N LEU A 54 -12.08 6.95 -6.15
CA LEU A 54 -13.14 6.50 -5.24
C LEU A 54 -14.53 6.85 -5.79
N HIS A 55 -14.70 8.06 -6.32
CA HIS A 55 -15.95 8.53 -6.90
C HIS A 55 -16.30 7.77 -8.18
N ASP A 56 -15.33 7.48 -9.04
CA ASP A 56 -15.52 6.66 -10.24
C ASP A 56 -15.90 5.22 -9.86
N HIS A 57 -15.30 4.67 -8.81
CA HIS A 57 -15.68 3.37 -8.25
C HIS A 57 -17.13 3.40 -7.73
N GLN A 58 -17.50 4.41 -6.95
CA GLN A 58 -18.84 4.58 -6.41
C GLN A 58 -19.88 4.63 -7.53
N LYS A 59 -19.61 5.38 -8.61
CA LYS A 59 -20.46 5.43 -9.80
C LYS A 59 -20.56 4.08 -10.49
N SER A 60 -19.45 3.36 -10.64
CA SER A 60 -19.45 2.03 -11.28
C SER A 60 -20.30 1.01 -10.53
N CYS A 61 -20.43 1.15 -9.22
CA CYS A 61 -21.22 0.28 -8.37
C CYS A 61 -22.68 0.75 -8.18
N GLY A 62 -23.03 1.93 -8.69
CA GLY A 62 -24.38 2.48 -8.62
C GLY A 62 -24.80 2.95 -7.22
N TYR A 63 -23.85 3.42 -6.40
CA TYR A 63 -24.16 3.91 -5.06
C TYR A 63 -24.46 5.42 -5.08
N ASP A 64 -25.67 5.81 -4.66
CA ASP A 64 -26.08 7.22 -4.62
C ASP A 64 -25.56 7.97 -3.39
N ILE A 65 -25.23 7.25 -2.30
CA ILE A 65 -24.77 7.83 -1.04
C ILE A 65 -23.55 7.06 -0.54
N ALA A 66 -22.51 7.80 -0.16
CA ALA A 66 -21.35 7.27 0.55
C ALA A 66 -21.26 7.95 1.92
N VAL A 67 -21.07 7.16 2.97
CA VAL A 67 -20.81 7.67 4.33
C VAL A 67 -19.37 7.35 4.66
N TYR A 68 -18.63 8.37 5.11
CA TYR A 68 -17.28 8.19 5.62
C TYR A 68 -17.27 8.47 7.12
N SER A 69 -16.50 7.67 7.86
CA SER A 69 -16.20 7.90 9.26
C SER A 69 -14.69 7.84 9.43
N GLU A 70 -14.12 8.86 10.04
CA GLU A 70 -12.71 8.86 10.42
C GLU A 70 -12.60 8.40 11.86
N ASP A 71 -11.71 7.43 12.11
CA ASP A 71 -11.31 7.00 13.45
C ASP A 71 -9.79 7.09 13.54
N ALA A 72 -9.29 7.58 14.68
CA ALA A 72 -7.87 7.80 14.89
C ALA A 72 -7.26 6.57 15.58
N THR A 73 -6.54 5.74 14.82
CA THR A 73 -5.74 4.66 15.41
C THR A 73 -4.47 5.23 16.01
N ALA A 74 -4.13 4.83 17.25
CA ALA A 74 -2.87 5.23 17.87
C ALA A 74 -1.67 4.70 17.07
N VAL A 75 -0.89 5.61 16.49
CA VAL A 75 0.33 5.27 15.75
C VAL A 75 1.51 5.20 16.72
N ILE A 76 2.29 4.11 16.67
CA ILE A 76 3.54 3.99 17.41
C ILE A 76 4.50 5.06 16.87
N LYS A 77 4.99 5.94 17.75
CA LYS A 77 5.93 6.99 17.40
C LYS A 77 7.27 6.38 16.96
N LYS A 78 7.41 6.13 15.66
CA LYS A 78 8.62 5.59 15.05
C LYS A 78 8.96 6.38 13.80
N VAL A 79 10.19 6.86 13.72
CA VAL A 79 10.73 7.46 12.50
C VAL A 79 11.17 6.33 11.57
N THR A 80 10.69 6.37 10.33
CA THR A 80 11.08 5.40 9.30
C THR A 80 11.62 6.13 8.09
N TYR A 81 12.81 5.72 7.62
CA TYR A 81 13.41 6.24 6.41
C TYR A 81 12.89 5.50 5.19
N ASN A 82 12.38 6.25 4.21
CA ASN A 82 11.98 5.73 2.91
C ASN A 82 13.07 6.05 1.89
N ALA A 83 13.89 5.05 1.57
CA ALA A 83 15.02 5.20 0.65
C ALA A 83 14.61 5.64 -0.76
N ALA A 84 13.40 5.30 -1.17
CA ALA A 84 12.97 5.54 -2.54
C ALA A 84 12.28 6.90 -2.74
N THR A 85 11.98 7.64 -1.67
CA THR A 85 11.63 9.09 -1.72
C THR A 85 12.71 9.95 -1.07
N ASN A 86 13.71 9.33 -0.44
CA ASN A 86 14.70 9.97 0.40
C ASN A 86 14.06 10.86 1.50
N THR A 87 12.99 10.36 2.12
CA THR A 87 12.25 11.09 3.16
C THR A 87 12.21 10.30 4.47
N PHE A 88 12.18 11.03 5.58
CA PHE A 88 11.82 10.49 6.88
C PHE A 88 10.31 10.64 7.07
N THR A 89 9.65 9.58 7.52
CA THR A 89 8.20 9.53 7.77
C THR A 89 7.94 9.22 9.25
N GLY A 90 6.86 9.77 9.80
CA GLY A 90 6.50 9.66 11.22
C GLY A 90 6.88 10.90 12.04
N PHE A 91 7.00 10.73 13.36
CA PHE A 91 7.36 11.82 14.29
C PHE A 91 8.86 12.15 14.22
N SER A 92 9.33 12.66 13.09
CA SER A 92 10.70 13.16 12.97
C SER A 92 10.84 14.51 13.66
N LEU A 93 11.94 14.67 14.40
CA LEU A 93 12.38 15.98 14.83
C LEU A 93 12.61 16.90 13.62
N PRO A 94 12.46 18.23 13.76
CA PRO A 94 12.80 19.16 12.70
C PRO A 94 14.21 18.88 12.18
N LEU A 95 14.38 18.94 10.86
CA LEU A 95 15.65 18.66 10.21
C LEU A 95 16.44 19.96 10.04
N GLU A 96 17.65 20.02 10.61
CA GLU A 96 18.63 21.06 10.28
C GLU A 96 19.71 20.44 9.39
N ARG A 97 19.86 20.95 8.15
CA ARG A 97 20.83 20.43 7.15
C ARG A 97 20.71 18.91 6.90
N GLY A 98 19.50 18.36 6.99
CA GLY A 98 19.24 16.93 6.78
C GLY A 98 19.51 16.04 8.00
N ILE A 99 19.85 16.63 9.15
CA ILE A 99 20.06 15.94 10.42
C ILE A 99 18.88 16.26 11.35
N PRO A 100 18.23 15.27 11.98
CA PRO A 100 17.22 15.52 13.02
C PRO A 100 17.84 16.21 14.25
N VAL A 101 17.29 17.36 14.66
CA VAL A 101 17.74 18.14 15.84
C VAL A 101 16.71 18.22 16.96
#